data_AF-A0A7C6AAI5-F1
#
_entry.id   AF-A0A7C6AAI5-F1
#
_cell.length_a   1.000
_cell.length_b   1.000
_cell.length_c   1.000
_cell.angle_alpha   90.00
_cell.angle_beta   90.00
_cell.angle_gamma   90.00
#
_symmetry.space_group_name_H-M   'P 1'
#
loop_
_entity.id
_entity.type
_entity.pdbx_description
1 polymer ?
#
loop_
_entity_poly.entity_id
_entity_poly.type
_entity_poly.pdbx_seq_one_letter_code
_entity_poly.pdbx_strand_id
1 'polypeptide(L)'
;MNTIEDMKKKRFQFLNKLYKLTGGDEFKWFNMFQIGKELGFDNALTENIAQYLRDEGLIEFRALGGIIGISHQGVREIEKAFSNPDIPTSHFPPINIIAIGQMISSQIQQASPEATQVGTINEDRYEELKKVIQSLKESIDKLDLDWQHKSDIQAEIQTIEAQMSSSKPKVTIITECLGSIRRILEGAIGSMLASSLLSKIVALLRG
;
A
#
# COMPACT_ATOMS: atom_id res chain seq x y z
N MET A 1 -19.63 -16.58 17.33
CA MET A 1 -19.86 -15.99 18.67
C MET A 1 -18.90 -14.81 18.77
N ASN A 2 -19.37 -13.56 18.80
CA ASN A 2 -18.46 -12.40 18.92
C ASN A 2 -17.86 -12.45 20.33
N THR A 3 -16.54 -12.50 20.44
CA THR A 3 -15.90 -12.42 21.76
C THR A 3 -16.05 -10.99 22.32
N ILE A 4 -15.93 -10.84 23.64
CA ILE A 4 -15.94 -9.50 24.27
C ILE A 4 -14.85 -8.62 23.65
N GLU A 5 -13.68 -9.20 23.35
CA GLU A 5 -12.57 -8.57 22.66
C GLU A 5 -12.97 -8.03 21.28
N ASP A 6 -13.65 -8.84 20.47
CA ASP A 6 -14.10 -8.44 19.12
C ASP A 6 -15.09 -7.29 19.17
N MET A 7 -16.00 -7.29 20.15
CA MET A 7 -16.95 -6.20 20.32
C MET A 7 -16.27 -4.91 20.74
N LYS A 8 -15.28 -4.97 21.65
CA LYS A 8 -14.48 -3.78 22.01
C LYS A 8 -13.72 -3.21 20.81
N LYS A 9 -13.14 -4.07 19.96
CA LYS A 9 -12.48 -3.65 18.70
C LYS A 9 -13.46 -2.96 17.75
N LYS A 10 -14.64 -3.54 17.53
CA LYS A 10 -15.67 -2.95 16.65
C LYS A 10 -16.17 -1.59 17.17
N ARG A 11 -16.37 -1.46 18.49
CA ARG A 11 -16.74 -0.19 19.14
C ARG A 11 -15.64 0.87 18.95
N PHE A 12 -14.38 0.50 19.14
CA PHE A 12 -13.25 1.39 18.86
C PHE A 12 -13.23 1.83 17.40
N GLN A 13 -13.35 0.89 16.45
CA GLN A 13 -13.38 1.19 15.01
C GLN A 13 -14.49 2.19 14.67
N PHE A 14 -15.68 1.99 15.23
CA PHE A 14 -16.82 2.86 15.05
C PHE A 14 -16.56 4.27 15.59
N LEU A 15 -16.15 4.40 16.85
CA LEU A 15 -15.90 5.70 17.48
C LEU A 15 -14.72 6.43 16.81
N ASN A 16 -13.64 5.72 16.47
CA ASN A 16 -12.49 6.29 15.76
C ASN A 16 -12.88 6.80 14.37
N LYS A 17 -13.76 6.09 13.66
CA LYS A 17 -14.28 6.57 12.36
C LYS A 17 -15.09 7.86 12.52
N LEU A 18 -15.97 7.91 13.53
CA LEU A 18 -16.71 9.14 13.86
C LEU A 18 -15.77 10.28 14.26
N TYR A 19 -14.76 10.02 15.10
CA TYR A 19 -13.73 10.98 15.48
C TYR A 19 -13.00 11.56 14.27
N LYS A 20 -12.60 10.72 13.30
CA LYS A 20 -11.96 11.17 12.05
C LYS A 20 -12.87 12.02 11.17
N LEU A 21 -14.16 11.67 11.07
CA LEU A 21 -15.14 12.42 10.27
C LEU A 21 -15.44 13.79 10.88
N THR A 22 -15.52 13.86 12.20
CA THR A 22 -15.77 15.10 12.94
C THR A 22 -14.51 15.95 13.07
N GLY A 23 -13.33 15.33 13.07
CA GLY A 23 -12.07 15.98 13.47
C GLY A 23 -12.07 16.32 14.97
N GLY A 24 -12.81 15.57 15.78
CA GLY A 24 -13.03 15.85 17.21
C GLY A 24 -14.03 16.96 17.50
N ASP A 25 -14.68 17.54 16.50
CA ASP A 25 -15.68 18.60 16.65
C ASP A 25 -17.05 18.04 17.10
N GLU A 26 -17.46 18.38 18.31
CA GLU A 26 -18.72 17.92 18.94
C GLU A 26 -19.99 18.47 18.25
N PHE A 27 -19.84 19.50 17.41
CA PHE A 27 -20.93 20.12 16.65
C PHE A 27 -21.08 19.55 15.23
N LYS A 28 -20.20 18.63 14.81
CA LYS A 28 -20.36 17.89 13.55
C LYS A 28 -21.02 16.55 13.79
N TRP A 29 -22.05 16.26 13.00
CA TRP A 29 -22.88 15.08 13.19
C TRP A 29 -22.98 14.26 11.91
N PHE A 30 -23.06 12.95 12.05
CA PHE A 30 -23.07 11.99 10.95
C PHE A 30 -24.10 10.90 11.21
N ASN A 31 -24.55 10.24 10.13
CA ASN A 31 -25.48 9.13 10.25
C ASN A 31 -24.74 7.85 10.69
N MET A 32 -25.18 7.23 11.80
CA MET A 32 -24.56 6.04 12.35
C MET A 32 -24.57 4.85 11.39
N PHE A 33 -25.64 4.67 10.60
CA PHE A 33 -25.75 3.56 9.66
C PHE A 33 -24.82 3.72 8.46
N GLN A 34 -24.54 4.96 8.03
CA GLN A 34 -23.51 5.19 7.02
C GLN A 34 -22.12 4.81 7.52
N ILE A 35 -21.79 5.20 8.76
CA ILE A 35 -20.53 4.83 9.41
C ILE A 35 -20.42 3.31 9.55
N GLY A 36 -21.47 2.65 10.03
CA GLY A 36 -21.55 1.19 10.14
C GLY A 36 -21.33 0.50 8.80
N LYS A 37 -22.02 0.95 7.75
CA LYS A 37 -21.89 0.42 6.38
C LYS A 37 -20.46 0.55 5.84
N GLU A 38 -19.80 1.69 6.05
CA GLU A 38 -18.40 1.89 5.64
C GLU A 38 -17.42 0.97 6.39
N LEU A 39 -17.79 0.53 7.59
CA LEU A 39 -17.04 -0.44 8.40
C LEU A 39 -17.45 -1.90 8.12
N GLY A 40 -18.40 -2.14 7.20
CA GLY A 40 -18.93 -3.47 6.90
C GLY A 40 -19.84 -4.05 7.98
N PHE A 41 -20.40 -3.21 8.85
CA PHE A 41 -21.34 -3.63 9.90
C PHE A 41 -22.77 -3.61 9.37
N ASP A 42 -23.57 -4.60 9.75
CA ASP A 42 -25.02 -4.56 9.52
C ASP A 42 -25.70 -3.54 10.45
N ASN A 43 -26.98 -3.24 10.17
CA ASN A 43 -27.73 -2.24 10.92
C ASN A 43 -27.94 -2.61 12.38
N ALA A 44 -28.16 -3.90 12.69
CA ALA A 44 -28.42 -4.37 14.05
C ALA A 44 -27.16 -4.26 14.93
N LEU A 45 -26.01 -4.64 14.38
CA LEU A 45 -24.70 -4.47 15.01
C LEU A 45 -24.36 -2.99 15.19
N THR A 46 -24.63 -2.18 14.17
CA THR A 46 -24.40 -0.72 14.22
C THR A 46 -25.21 -0.06 15.33
N GLU A 47 -26.49 -0.40 15.42
CA GLU A 47 -27.38 0.11 16.48
C GLU A 47 -26.92 -0.35 17.85
N ASN A 48 -26.52 -1.62 18.02
CA ASN A 48 -25.99 -2.13 19.28
C ASN A 48 -24.70 -1.40 19.71
N ILE A 49 -23.79 -1.15 18.77
CA ILE A 49 -22.55 -0.40 19.03
C ILE A 49 -22.87 1.05 19.40
N ALA A 50 -23.73 1.73 18.64
CA ALA A 50 -24.09 3.12 18.88
C ALA A 50 -24.79 3.29 20.24
N GLN A 51 -25.72 2.38 20.57
CA GLN A 51 -26.41 2.39 21.86
C GLN A 51 -25.41 2.21 23.01
N TYR A 52 -24.50 1.24 22.91
CA TYR A 52 -23.46 1.05 23.92
C TYR A 52 -22.58 2.30 24.11
N LEU A 53 -22.07 2.87 23.01
CA LEU A 53 -21.22 4.06 23.08
C LEU A 53 -21.97 5.27 23.65
N ARG A 54 -23.27 5.38 23.40
CA ARG A 54 -24.13 6.42 23.98
C ARG A 54 -24.29 6.20 25.49
N ASP A 55 -24.56 4.97 25.91
CA ASP A 55 -24.76 4.65 27.33
C ASP A 55 -23.47 4.88 28.15
N GLU A 56 -22.30 4.71 27.53
CA GLU A 56 -20.99 5.05 28.12
C GLU A 56 -20.63 6.56 28.00
N GLY A 57 -21.50 7.37 27.38
CA GLY A 57 -21.31 8.81 27.23
C GLY A 57 -20.29 9.23 26.17
N LEU A 58 -19.88 8.33 25.28
CA LEU A 58 -18.85 8.58 24.25
C LEU A 58 -19.42 9.21 22.97
N ILE A 59 -20.72 9.05 22.73
CA ILE A 59 -21.46 9.69 21.64
C ILE A 59 -22.82 10.18 22.12
N GLU A 60 -23.47 11.02 21.31
CA GLU A 60 -24.82 11.52 21.57
C GLU A 60 -25.71 11.38 20.33
N PHE A 61 -26.99 11.01 20.52
CA PHE A 61 -27.99 11.10 19.46
C PHE A 61 -28.47 12.54 19.33
N ARG A 62 -28.30 13.11 18.14
CA ARG A 62 -28.56 14.53 17.85
C ARG A 62 -29.88 14.75 17.13
N ALA A 63 -30.31 13.79 16.31
CA ALA A 63 -31.59 13.85 15.60
C ALA A 63 -32.15 12.46 15.28
N LEU A 64 -33.43 12.43 14.88
CA LEU A 64 -34.08 11.23 14.36
C LEU A 64 -33.34 10.68 13.12
N GLY A 65 -33.53 9.39 12.86
CA GLY A 65 -32.89 8.71 11.73
C GLY A 65 -31.43 8.29 11.97
N GLY A 66 -30.96 8.31 13.22
CA GLY A 66 -29.63 7.80 13.60
C GLY A 66 -28.50 8.81 13.45
N ILE A 67 -28.79 10.11 13.52
CA ILE A 67 -27.75 11.16 13.50
C ILE A 67 -27.07 11.22 14.87
N ILE A 68 -25.76 11.06 14.88
CA ILE A 68 -24.92 11.03 16.08
C ILE A 68 -23.80 12.08 16.01
N GLY A 69 -23.41 12.60 17.17
CA GLY A 69 -22.19 13.38 17.37
C GLY A 69 -21.25 12.69 18.35
N ILE A 70 -19.95 12.97 18.27
CA ILE A 70 -18.99 12.56 19.29
C ILE A 70 -19.10 13.50 20.50
N SER A 71 -18.95 12.97 21.72
CA SER A 71 -18.87 13.79 22.94
C SER A 71 -17.42 14.13 23.27
N HIS A 72 -17.20 15.11 24.14
CA HIS A 72 -15.87 15.39 24.69
C HIS A 72 -15.20 14.15 25.31
N GLN A 73 -15.97 13.31 26.00
CA GLN A 73 -15.46 12.07 26.59
C GLN A 73 -15.01 11.08 25.52
N GLY A 74 -15.79 10.93 24.43
CA GLY A 74 -15.43 10.11 23.29
C GLY A 74 -14.13 10.57 22.61
N VAL A 75 -13.96 11.89 22.44
CA VAL A 75 -12.72 12.49 21.92
C VAL A 75 -11.53 12.11 22.81
N ARG A 76 -11.62 12.39 24.11
CA ARG A 76 -10.54 12.12 25.07
C ARG A 76 -10.15 10.64 25.11
N GLU A 77 -11.12 9.75 25.02
CA GLU A 77 -10.83 8.31 25.06
C GLU A 77 -10.08 7.84 23.80
N ILE A 78 -10.46 8.34 22.63
CA ILE A 78 -9.74 8.04 21.38
C ILE A 78 -8.32 8.61 21.42
N GLU A 79 -8.15 9.87 21.83
CA GLU A 79 -6.83 10.49 21.95
C GLU A 79 -5.94 9.75 22.96
N LYS A 80 -6.51 9.26 24.07
CA LYS A 80 -5.79 8.45 25.05
C LYS A 80 -5.31 7.13 24.45
N ALA A 81 -6.15 6.45 23.66
CA ALA A 81 -5.78 5.23 22.97
C ALA A 81 -4.65 5.46 21.97
N PHE A 82 -4.69 6.58 21.23
CA PHE A 82 -3.60 6.95 20.31
C PHE A 82 -2.31 7.36 21.01
N SER A 83 -2.41 8.00 22.16
CA SER A 83 -1.24 8.44 22.94
C SER A 83 -0.53 7.29 23.66
N ASN A 84 -1.25 6.20 23.94
CA ASN A 84 -0.73 5.03 24.66
C ASN A 84 -1.23 3.72 24.00
N PRO A 85 -0.75 3.40 22.78
CA PRO A 85 -1.29 2.32 21.95
C PRO A 85 -1.20 0.93 22.59
N ASP A 86 -0.16 0.68 23.40
CA ASP A 86 0.06 -0.63 24.04
C ASP A 86 -0.80 -0.85 25.30
N ILE A 87 -1.55 0.16 25.75
CA ILE A 87 -2.30 0.15 27.01
C ILE A 87 -3.80 0.24 26.70
N PRO A 88 -4.65 -0.64 27.26
CA PRO A 88 -6.09 -0.50 27.11
C PRO A 88 -6.58 0.82 27.74
N THR A 89 -7.62 1.38 27.13
CA THR A 89 -8.38 2.46 27.75
C THR A 89 -9.50 1.88 28.61
N SER A 90 -10.44 2.71 29.06
CA SER A 90 -11.57 2.25 29.85
C SER A 90 -12.45 1.29 29.04
N HIS A 91 -12.68 1.63 27.76
CA HIS A 91 -13.63 0.93 26.91
C HIS A 91 -12.98 0.21 25.72
N PHE A 92 -11.73 0.54 25.36
CA PHE A 92 -11.05 -0.03 24.18
C PHE A 92 -9.79 -0.84 24.53
N PRO A 93 -9.47 -1.88 23.72
CA PRO A 93 -8.26 -2.66 23.89
C PRO A 93 -7.03 -1.85 23.42
N PRO A 94 -5.80 -2.34 23.67
CA PRO A 94 -4.60 -1.80 23.01
C PRO A 94 -4.79 -1.77 21.49
N ILE A 95 -4.25 -0.75 20.83
CA ILE A 95 -4.37 -0.54 19.40
C ILE A 95 -3.02 -0.62 18.71
N ASN A 96 -2.96 -1.35 17.60
CA ASN A 96 -1.81 -1.29 16.70
C ASN A 96 -2.02 -0.13 15.72
N ILE A 97 -1.07 0.80 15.68
CA ILE A 97 -1.09 1.95 14.78
C ILE A 97 -0.04 1.76 13.69
N ILE A 98 -0.44 1.91 12.43
CA ILE A 98 0.49 2.11 11.31
C ILE A 98 0.35 3.55 10.82
N ALA A 99 1.34 4.39 11.13
CA ALA A 99 1.41 5.74 10.61
C ALA A 99 2.30 5.74 9.36
N ILE A 100 1.68 5.90 8.18
CA ILE A 100 2.39 5.90 6.91
C ILE A 100 2.26 7.30 6.28
N GLY A 101 3.40 7.94 6.00
CA GLY A 101 3.46 9.18 5.21
C GLY A 101 3.48 8.92 3.70
N GLN A 102 4.41 8.09 3.22
CA GLN A 102 4.47 7.61 1.85
C GLN A 102 4.66 6.09 1.85
N MET A 103 3.94 5.39 0.97
CA MET A 103 4.05 3.95 0.76
C MET A 103 4.27 3.70 -0.73
N ILE A 104 5.49 3.33 -1.10
CA ILE A 104 5.86 2.93 -2.46
C ILE A 104 6.49 1.54 -2.35
N SER A 105 5.96 0.58 -3.09
CA SER A 105 6.44 -0.81 -3.12
C SER A 105 6.60 -1.44 -1.72
N SER A 106 5.74 -1.07 -0.77
CA SER A 106 5.86 -1.50 0.63
C SER A 106 4.91 -2.65 0.91
N GLN A 107 5.45 -3.74 1.44
CA GLN A 107 4.69 -4.83 2.00
C GLN A 107 4.57 -4.64 3.51
N ILE A 108 3.33 -4.52 3.99
CA ILE A 108 3.06 -4.38 5.42
C ILE A 108 2.32 -5.62 5.88
N GLN A 109 2.86 -6.24 6.93
CA GLN A 109 2.27 -7.38 7.60
C GLN A 109 2.19 -7.09 9.09
N GLN A 110 0.98 -7.11 9.64
CA GLN A 110 0.75 -6.86 11.05
C GLN A 110 -0.11 -7.96 11.67
N ALA A 111 0.34 -8.44 12.83
CA ALA A 111 -0.36 -9.41 13.68
C ALA A 111 -0.85 -10.66 12.95
N SER A 112 0.02 -11.32 12.20
CA SER A 112 -0.33 -12.50 11.43
C SER A 112 0.67 -13.64 11.65
N PRO A 113 0.46 -14.46 12.71
CA PRO A 113 1.17 -15.72 12.86
C PRO A 113 0.94 -16.55 11.59
N GLU A 114 2.00 -17.11 11.00
CA GLU A 114 1.96 -18.00 9.83
C GLU A 114 1.56 -17.39 8.47
N ALA A 115 1.22 -16.10 8.41
CA ALA A 115 0.91 -15.52 7.12
C ALA A 115 2.18 -15.40 6.26
N THR A 116 2.14 -16.02 5.09
CA THR A 116 3.17 -15.87 4.05
C THR A 116 2.73 -14.74 3.14
N GLN A 117 3.43 -13.61 3.17
CA GLN A 117 3.19 -12.55 2.21
C GLN A 117 3.86 -12.93 0.88
N VAL A 118 3.07 -13.46 -0.05
CA VAL A 118 3.49 -13.61 -1.44
C VAL A 118 3.23 -12.28 -2.12
N GLY A 119 4.27 -11.46 -2.25
CA GLY A 119 4.25 -10.42 -3.27
C GLY A 119 4.15 -11.11 -4.62
N THR A 120 3.02 -10.98 -5.31
CA THR A 120 2.92 -11.36 -6.71
C THR A 120 3.83 -10.42 -7.50
N ILE A 121 5.12 -10.74 -7.55
CA ILE A 121 6.00 -10.17 -8.55
C ILE A 121 5.83 -11.03 -9.81
N ASN A 122 5.74 -10.37 -10.96
CA ASN A 122 6.25 -10.89 -12.24
C ASN A 122 5.39 -11.85 -13.08
N GLU A 123 4.22 -11.43 -13.56
CA GLU A 123 3.80 -11.89 -14.90
C GLU A 123 3.88 -10.71 -15.89
N ASP A 124 3.25 -9.59 -15.54
CA ASP A 124 3.32 -8.35 -16.33
C ASP A 124 4.75 -7.83 -16.50
N ARG A 125 5.56 -7.84 -15.43
CA ARG A 125 6.96 -7.38 -15.48
C ARG A 125 7.85 -8.26 -16.33
N TYR A 126 7.58 -9.56 -16.37
CA TYR A 126 8.35 -10.49 -17.17
C TYR A 126 8.07 -10.29 -18.65
N GLU A 127 6.80 -10.06 -19.00
CA GLU A 127 6.41 -9.68 -20.36
C GLU A 127 6.91 -8.28 -20.76
N GLU A 128 6.92 -7.32 -19.85
CA GLU A 128 7.54 -6.00 -20.09
C GLU A 128 9.04 -6.11 -20.32
N LEU A 129 9.76 -6.87 -19.48
CA LEU A 129 11.19 -7.13 -19.65
C LEU A 129 11.47 -7.75 -21.03
N LYS A 130 10.69 -8.76 -21.41
CA LYS A 130 10.80 -9.42 -22.72
C LYS A 130 10.63 -8.43 -23.88
N LYS A 131 9.62 -7.55 -23.82
CA LYS A 131 9.38 -6.51 -24.83
C LYS A 131 10.54 -5.52 -24.92
N VAL A 132 11.13 -5.12 -23.79
CA VAL A 132 12.27 -4.20 -23.76
C VAL A 132 13.52 -4.85 -24.36
N ILE A 133 13.83 -6.09 -23.97
CA ILE A 133 14.97 -6.83 -24.52
C ILE A 133 14.82 -7.02 -26.04
N GLN A 134 13.62 -7.37 -26.51
CA GLN A 134 13.37 -7.47 -27.96
C GLN A 134 13.56 -6.12 -28.67
N SER A 135 13.02 -5.04 -28.11
CA SER A 135 13.19 -3.68 -28.67
C SER A 135 14.67 -3.28 -28.74
N LEU A 136 15.46 -3.67 -27.74
CA LEU A 136 16.90 -3.39 -27.68
C LEU A 136 17.65 -4.15 -28.77
N LYS A 137 17.36 -5.44 -28.97
CA LYS A 137 17.96 -6.27 -30.04
C LYS A 137 17.68 -5.70 -31.44
N GLU A 138 16.45 -5.25 -31.69
CA GLU A 138 16.05 -4.69 -33.00
C GLU A 138 16.61 -3.30 -33.28
N SER A 139 17.04 -2.60 -32.22
CA SER A 139 17.49 -1.21 -32.31
C SER A 139 19.00 -1.06 -32.21
N ILE A 140 19.71 -2.06 -31.68
CA ILE A 140 21.15 -1.96 -31.38
C ILE A 140 22.00 -1.58 -32.60
N ASP A 141 21.68 -2.13 -33.77
CA ASP A 141 22.42 -1.83 -35.01
C ASP A 141 22.16 -0.41 -35.51
N LYS A 142 20.99 0.15 -35.18
CA LYS A 142 20.55 1.50 -35.53
C LYS A 142 21.07 2.56 -34.55
N LEU A 143 21.64 2.13 -33.42
CA LEU A 143 22.29 3.03 -32.48
C LEU A 143 23.68 3.39 -33.02
N ASP A 144 23.99 4.68 -32.95
CA ASP A 144 25.32 5.23 -33.22
C ASP A 144 26.24 4.96 -32.03
N LEU A 145 26.58 3.68 -31.87
CA LEU A 145 27.48 3.17 -30.84
C LEU A 145 28.69 2.53 -31.51
N ASP A 146 29.85 2.65 -30.90
CA ASP A 146 31.02 1.90 -31.32
C ASP A 146 30.80 0.38 -31.14
N TRP A 147 31.67 -0.39 -31.80
CA TRP A 147 31.58 -1.85 -31.79
C TRP A 147 31.71 -2.45 -30.37
N GLN A 148 32.52 -1.83 -29.51
CA GLN A 148 32.74 -2.31 -28.15
C GLN A 148 31.46 -2.20 -27.33
N HIS A 149 30.82 -1.02 -27.33
CA HIS A 149 29.55 -0.79 -26.67
C HIS A 149 28.42 -1.69 -27.21
N LYS A 150 28.38 -1.95 -28.52
CA LYS A 150 27.42 -2.89 -29.12
C LYS A 150 27.65 -4.31 -28.62
N SER A 151 28.90 -4.76 -28.61
CA SER A 151 29.28 -6.09 -28.10
C SER A 151 28.91 -6.25 -26.63
N ASP A 152 29.18 -5.23 -25.80
CA ASP A 152 28.89 -5.26 -24.37
C ASP A 152 27.38 -5.34 -24.12
N ILE A 153 26.57 -4.51 -24.81
CA ILE A 153 25.10 -4.61 -24.72
C ILE A 153 24.60 -6.00 -25.14
N GLN A 154 25.16 -6.61 -26.18
CA GLN A 154 24.76 -7.96 -26.61
C GLN A 154 25.08 -9.03 -25.56
N ALA A 155 26.22 -8.92 -24.87
CA ALA A 155 26.57 -9.84 -23.79
C ALA A 155 25.61 -9.72 -22.59
N GLU A 156 25.23 -8.49 -22.24
CA GLU A 156 24.26 -8.23 -21.17
C GLU A 156 22.87 -8.77 -21.53
N ILE A 157 22.43 -8.59 -22.78
CA ILE A 157 21.16 -9.16 -23.29
C ILE A 157 21.15 -10.68 -23.14
N GLN A 158 22.22 -11.36 -23.58
CA GLN A 158 22.31 -12.82 -23.47
C GLN A 158 22.26 -13.29 -22.02
N THR A 159 22.90 -12.55 -21.11
CA THR A 159 22.86 -12.85 -19.68
C THR A 159 21.44 -12.71 -19.12
N ILE A 160 20.71 -11.67 -19.52
CA ILE A 160 19.31 -11.47 -19.12
C ILE A 160 18.44 -12.60 -19.69
N GLU A 161 18.57 -12.96 -20.96
CA GLU A 161 17.82 -14.05 -21.60
C GLU A 161 18.07 -15.41 -20.90
N ALA A 162 19.32 -15.67 -20.49
CA ALA A 162 19.68 -16.86 -19.73
C ALA A 162 19.04 -16.87 -18.33
N GLN A 163 19.00 -15.71 -17.64
CA GLN A 163 18.29 -15.60 -16.37
C GLN A 163 16.79 -15.80 -16.54
N MET A 164 16.19 -15.21 -17.58
CA MET A 164 14.77 -15.34 -17.90
C MET A 164 14.37 -16.80 -18.16
N SER A 165 15.24 -17.57 -18.82
CA SER A 165 14.99 -18.99 -19.11
C SER A 165 15.23 -19.94 -17.93
N SER A 166 15.74 -19.43 -16.79
CA SER A 166 16.05 -20.22 -15.59
C SER A 166 14.78 -20.52 -14.79
N SER A 167 14.71 -21.70 -14.17
CA SER A 167 13.64 -22.04 -13.21
C SER A 167 13.69 -21.20 -11.93
N LYS A 168 14.82 -20.53 -11.67
CA LYS A 168 15.04 -19.61 -10.55
C LYS A 168 15.88 -18.41 -11.01
N PRO A 169 15.27 -17.42 -11.69
CA PRO A 169 15.98 -16.24 -12.16
C PRO A 169 16.56 -15.45 -10.99
N LYS A 170 17.82 -15.03 -11.10
CA LYS A 170 18.46 -14.14 -10.12
C LYS A 170 18.19 -12.69 -10.51
N VAL A 171 17.21 -12.07 -9.86
CA VAL A 171 16.80 -10.68 -10.12
C VAL A 171 17.97 -9.69 -9.99
N THR A 172 18.90 -9.92 -9.05
CA THR A 172 20.11 -9.10 -8.90
C THR A 172 20.98 -9.10 -10.16
N ILE A 173 21.08 -10.23 -10.87
CA ILE A 173 21.85 -10.30 -12.11
C ILE A 173 21.13 -9.52 -13.21
N ILE A 174 19.81 -9.72 -13.36
CA ILE A 174 19.00 -9.01 -14.35
C ILE A 174 19.10 -7.49 -14.16
N THR A 175 19.00 -7.02 -12.92
CA THR A 175 19.07 -5.58 -12.59
C THR A 175 20.46 -4.99 -12.83
N GLU A 176 21.54 -5.69 -12.52
CA GLU A 176 22.90 -5.26 -12.85
C GLU A 176 23.12 -5.16 -14.37
N CYS A 177 22.69 -6.17 -15.14
CA CYS A 177 22.78 -6.16 -16.60
C CYS A 177 22.00 -4.99 -17.21
N LEU A 178 20.76 -4.74 -16.74
CA LEU A 178 19.97 -3.57 -17.15
C LEU A 178 20.64 -2.25 -16.78
N GLY A 179 21.28 -2.19 -15.60
CA GLY A 179 22.06 -1.03 -15.16
C GLY A 179 23.30 -0.78 -16.04
N SER A 180 23.96 -1.85 -16.50
CA SER A 180 25.07 -1.80 -17.45
C SER A 180 24.63 -1.23 -18.79
N ILE A 181 23.57 -1.80 -19.38
CA ILE A 181 22.97 -1.32 -20.63
C ILE A 181 22.56 0.16 -20.50
N ARG A 182 21.94 0.53 -19.37
CA ARG A 182 21.54 1.91 -19.08
C ARG A 182 22.75 2.87 -19.17
N ARG A 183 23.87 2.55 -18.50
CA ARG A 183 25.08 3.40 -18.51
C ARG A 183 25.64 3.60 -19.92
N ILE A 184 25.63 2.54 -20.74
CA ILE A 184 26.07 2.63 -22.13
C ILE A 184 25.13 3.52 -22.95
N LEU A 185 23.81 3.37 -22.79
CA LEU A 185 22.82 4.19 -23.49
C LEU A 185 22.83 5.66 -23.02
N GLU A 186 23.19 5.94 -21.77
CA GLU A 186 23.40 7.31 -21.27
C GLU A 186 24.56 8.02 -21.96
N GLY A 187 25.59 7.27 -22.40
CA GLY A 187 26.70 7.80 -23.18
C GLY A 187 26.34 8.15 -24.63
N ALA A 188 25.24 7.61 -25.16
CA ALA A 188 24.77 7.81 -26.54
C ALA A 188 23.88 9.08 -26.67
N ILE A 189 24.40 10.21 -26.21
CA ILE A 189 23.68 11.50 -26.19
C ILE A 189 23.33 11.92 -27.63
N GLY A 190 22.03 12.08 -27.92
CA GLY A 190 21.53 12.63 -29.20
C GLY A 190 20.69 11.68 -30.06
N SER A 191 20.66 10.37 -29.74
CA SER A 191 19.77 9.43 -30.43
C SER A 191 18.40 9.36 -29.74
N MET A 192 17.34 9.78 -30.45
CA MET A 192 15.95 9.64 -29.95
C MET A 192 15.60 8.18 -29.61
N LEU A 193 16.18 7.22 -30.35
CA LEU A 193 16.03 5.80 -30.09
C LEU A 193 16.70 5.41 -28.76
N ALA A 194 17.91 5.90 -28.49
CA ALA A 194 18.59 5.68 -27.22
C ALA A 194 17.78 6.25 -26.05
N SER A 195 17.24 7.47 -26.19
CA SER A 195 16.40 8.08 -25.14
C SER A 195 15.11 7.29 -24.87
N SER A 196 14.45 6.77 -25.92
CA SER A 196 13.25 5.94 -25.76
C SER A 196 13.58 4.61 -25.05
N LEU A 197 14.65 3.94 -25.45
CA LEU A 197 15.10 2.70 -24.81
C LEU A 197 15.51 2.93 -23.35
N LEU A 198 16.23 4.03 -23.09
CA LEU A 198 16.64 4.44 -21.76
C LEU A 198 15.44 4.64 -20.84
N SER A 199 14.38 5.32 -21.31
CA SER A 199 13.16 5.51 -20.51
C SER A 199 12.48 4.19 -20.12
N LYS A 200 12.47 3.19 -21.03
CA LYS A 200 11.90 1.87 -20.79
C LYS A 200 12.72 1.08 -19.76
N ILE A 201 14.05 1.14 -19.87
CA ILE A 201 14.96 0.47 -18.93
C ILE A 201 14.87 1.11 -17.53
N VAL A 202 14.81 2.44 -17.45
CA VAL A 202 14.65 3.15 -16.17
C VAL A 202 13.30 2.81 -15.51
N ALA A 203 12.22 2.64 -16.29
CA ALA A 203 10.94 2.18 -15.76
C ALA A 203 11.05 0.79 -15.14
N LEU A 204 11.73 -0.15 -15.81
CA LEU A 204 11.96 -1.51 -15.29
C LEU A 204 12.83 -1.56 -14.03
N LEU A 205 13.79 -0.64 -13.89
CA LEU A 205 14.67 -0.54 -12.72
C LEU A 205 14.01 0.15 -11.50
N ARG A 206 12.95 0.93 -11.72
CA ARG A 206 12.24 1.66 -10.65
C ARG A 206 11.08 0.88 -10.04
N GLY A 207 10.50 -0.07 -10.78
CA GLY A 207 9.49 -1.00 -10.27
C GLY A 207 10.10 -2.17 -9.52
#